data_AF-A0A7V3JS74-F1
#
_entry.id   AF-A0A7V3JS74-F1
#
_cell.length_a   1.000
_cell.length_b   1.000
_cell.length_c   1.000
_cell.angle_alpha   90.00
_cell.angle_beta   90.00
_cell.angle_gamma   90.00
#
_symmetry.space_group_name_H-M   'P 1'
#
loop_
_entity.id
_entity.type
_entity.pdbx_description
1 polymer ?
#
loop_
_entity_poly.entity_id
_entity_poly.type
_entity_poly.pdbx_seq_one_letter_code
_entity_poly.pdbx_strand_id
1 'polypeptide(L)'
;MKKLITFLIIAIFPLFGEIIQLKDGTIIKGRIVKQDEYQIKIIDEKGIEMSIPRKQIEKISEEIKPSFQVDPKLINMAGKELRRFRDFYYAGFVLSNSGILLTVLSKDPPLIAGGLMMVLGGAVMQLISHYFVGVAGEYLQEAVK
;
A
#
# COMPACT_ATOMS: atom_id res chain seq x y z
N MET A 1 24.24 22.79 8.57
CA MET A 1 23.73 21.68 9.40
C MET A 1 22.93 20.74 8.53
N LYS A 2 23.13 19.44 8.72
CA LYS A 2 22.95 18.35 7.74
C LYS A 2 21.49 18.16 7.31
N LYS A 3 21.27 18.09 5.98
CA LYS A 3 20.10 17.46 5.36
C LYS A 3 20.17 15.97 5.71
N LEU A 4 19.33 15.51 6.63
CA LEU A 4 19.16 14.09 6.88
C LEU A 4 18.21 13.54 5.82
N ILE A 5 18.79 13.02 4.74
CA ILE A 5 18.09 12.13 3.82
C ILE A 5 17.81 10.86 4.63
N THR A 6 16.57 10.71 5.08
CA THR A 6 16.08 9.43 5.58
C THR A 6 15.97 8.50 4.39
N PHE A 7 17.08 7.85 4.07
CA PHE A 7 17.14 6.74 3.12
C PHE A 7 16.40 5.58 3.81
N LEU A 8 15.16 5.34 3.38
CA LEU A 8 14.37 4.19 3.79
C LEU A 8 15.18 2.94 3.40
N ILE A 9 15.70 2.23 4.41
CA ILE A 9 16.41 0.97 4.24
C ILE A 9 15.40 -0.05 3.72
N ILE A 10 15.42 -0.27 2.41
CA ILE A 10 14.88 -1.47 1.77
C ILE A 10 15.86 -2.60 2.12
N ALA A 11 15.80 -3.10 3.35
CA ALA A 11 16.47 -4.34 3.73
C ALA A 11 15.55 -5.50 3.36
N ILE A 12 15.62 -5.88 2.08
CA ILE A 12 15.68 -7.26 1.61
C ILE A 12 14.84 -8.25 2.46
N PHE A 13 13.52 -8.17 2.37
CA PHE A 13 12.73 -9.39 2.50
C PHE A 13 13.18 -10.32 1.36
N PRO A 14 13.44 -11.63 1.59
CA PRO A 14 13.70 -12.56 0.50
C PRO A 14 12.41 -12.70 -0.31
N LEU A 15 12.32 -11.84 -1.31
CA LEU A 15 11.38 -11.88 -2.40
C LEU A 15 11.64 -13.20 -3.16
N PHE A 16 10.69 -14.12 -3.00
CA PHE A 16 10.44 -15.29 -3.86
C PHE A 16 11.33 -16.51 -3.61
N GLY A 17 10.76 -17.53 -2.96
CA GLY A 17 11.37 -18.85 -2.85
C GLY A 17 10.81 -19.80 -3.90
N GLU A 18 11.67 -20.57 -4.54
CA GLU A 18 11.27 -21.78 -5.26
C GLU A 18 10.81 -22.83 -4.23
N ILE A 19 9.87 -23.68 -4.65
CA ILE A 19 9.43 -24.85 -3.91
C ILE A 19 10.21 -26.05 -4.44
N ILE A 20 11.08 -26.61 -3.61
CA ILE A 20 11.86 -27.80 -3.92
C ILE A 20 11.23 -28.98 -3.22
N GLN A 21 10.74 -29.94 -4.01
CA GLN A 21 10.21 -31.21 -3.53
C GLN A 21 11.30 -32.28 -3.64
N LEU A 22 11.60 -32.92 -2.51
CA LEU A 22 12.50 -34.07 -2.44
C LEU A 22 11.73 -35.37 -2.65
N LYS A 23 12.44 -36.42 -3.10
CA LYS A 23 11.89 -37.76 -3.35
C LYS A 23 11.35 -38.47 -2.11
N ASP A 24 11.75 -38.02 -0.92
CA ASP A 24 11.21 -38.52 0.35
C ASP A 24 9.91 -37.82 0.76
N GLY A 25 9.42 -36.88 -0.07
CA GLY A 25 8.22 -36.08 0.17
C GLY A 25 8.49 -34.78 0.93
N THR A 26 9.73 -34.51 1.35
CA THR A 26 10.08 -33.24 2.02
C THR A 26 9.92 -32.07 1.06
N ILE A 27 9.26 -31.02 1.54
CA ILE A 27 9.09 -29.76 0.79
C ILE A 27 9.95 -28.70 1.44
N ILE A 28 10.86 -28.12 0.65
CA ILE A 28 11.74 -27.05 1.10
C ILE A 28 11.42 -25.80 0.31
N LYS A 29 11.12 -24.70 1.02
CA LYS A 29 10.87 -23.38 0.44
C LYS A 29 12.10 -22.52 0.64
N GLY A 30 12.63 -22.00 -0.46
CA GLY A 30 13.84 -21.18 -0.38
C GLY A 30 14.28 -20.68 -1.75
N ARG A 31 15.25 -19.80 -1.77
CA ARG A 31 15.83 -19.26 -3.00
C ARG A 31 17.04 -20.08 -3.41
N ILE A 32 17.09 -20.57 -4.64
CA ILE A 32 18.29 -21.15 -5.21
C ILE A 32 19.34 -20.06 -5.43
N VAL A 33 20.49 -20.22 -4.78
CA VAL A 33 21.64 -19.29 -4.85
C VAL A 33 22.70 -19.81 -5.82
N LYS A 34 22.84 -21.13 -5.92
CA LYS A 34 23.76 -21.78 -6.83
C LYS A 34 23.24 -23.16 -7.22
N GLN A 35 23.39 -23.51 -8.49
CA GLN A 35 23.04 -24.82 -9.00
C GLN A 35 24.23 -25.38 -9.79
N ASP A 36 24.58 -26.62 -9.51
CA ASP A 36 25.51 -27.42 -10.31
C ASP A 36 24.85 -28.78 -10.65
N GLU A 37 25.57 -29.63 -11.38
CA GLU A 37 25.04 -30.94 -11.82
C GLU A 37 24.81 -31.91 -10.65
N TYR A 38 25.41 -31.66 -9.49
CA TYR A 38 25.43 -32.58 -8.36
C TYR A 38 24.56 -32.11 -7.19
N GLN A 39 24.39 -30.81 -7.00
CA GLN A 39 23.73 -30.19 -5.86
C GLN A 39 23.11 -28.83 -6.20
N ILE A 40 22.19 -28.41 -5.34
CA ILE A 40 21.57 -27.09 -5.35
C ILE A 40 21.80 -26.47 -3.98
N LYS A 41 22.38 -25.28 -3.97
CA LYS A 41 22.47 -24.43 -2.77
C LYS A 41 21.26 -23.54 -2.72
N ILE A 42 20.56 -23.58 -1.59
CA ILE A 42 19.43 -22.72 -1.32
C ILE A 42 19.61 -21.95 -0.02
N ILE A 43 18.93 -20.81 0.08
CA ILE A 43 18.69 -20.11 1.34
C ILE A 43 17.21 -20.30 1.66
N ASP A 44 16.93 -20.91 2.80
CA ASP A 44 15.55 -21.12 3.26
C ASP A 44 14.89 -19.81 3.71
N GLU A 45 13.59 -19.87 4.02
CA GLU A 45 12.82 -18.72 4.54
C GLU A 45 13.36 -18.13 5.85
N LYS A 46 14.18 -18.90 6.60
CA LYS A 46 14.82 -18.49 7.86
C LYS A 46 16.22 -17.92 7.64
N GLY A 47 16.68 -17.82 6.39
CA GLY A 47 18.01 -17.33 6.03
C GLY A 47 19.12 -18.37 6.18
N ILE A 48 18.80 -19.66 6.36
CA ILE A 48 19.76 -20.74 6.52
C ILE A 48 20.18 -21.23 5.12
N GLU A 49 21.48 -21.19 4.85
CA GLU A 49 22.06 -21.77 3.64
C GLU A 49 22.15 -23.30 3.79
N MET A 50 21.59 -24.04 2.84
CA MET A 50 21.68 -25.49 2.79
C MET A 50 22.01 -25.98 1.38
N SER A 51 22.76 -27.08 1.29
CA SER A 51 23.11 -27.74 0.03
C SER A 51 22.35 -29.05 -0.10
N ILE A 52 21.57 -29.19 -1.17
CA ILE A 52 20.71 -30.34 -1.43
C ILE A 52 21.26 -31.10 -2.65
N PRO A 53 21.64 -32.38 -2.52
CA PRO A 53 22.05 -33.21 -3.66
C PRO A 53 20.94 -33.33 -4.70
N ARG A 54 21.28 -33.10 -5.98
CA ARG A 54 20.33 -33.16 -7.11
C ARG A 54 19.61 -34.51 -7.21
N LYS A 55 20.27 -35.60 -6.81
CA LYS A 55 19.71 -36.96 -6.79
C LYS A 55 18.49 -37.10 -5.86
N GLN A 56 18.40 -36.27 -4.82
CA GLN A 56 17.30 -36.26 -3.85
C GLN A 56 16.13 -35.41 -4.31
N ILE A 57 16.32 -34.54 -5.31
CA ILE A 57 15.30 -33.62 -5.79
C ILE A 57 14.40 -34.34 -6.80
N GLU A 58 13.10 -34.28 -6.55
CA GLU A 58 12.06 -34.77 -7.45
C GLU A 58 11.60 -33.66 -8.39
N LYS A 59 11.27 -32.49 -7.84
CA LYS A 59 10.72 -31.37 -8.58
C LYS A 59 11.17 -30.04 -8.00
N ILE A 60 11.41 -29.07 -8.88
CA ILE A 60 11.59 -27.66 -8.52
C ILE A 60 10.44 -26.93 -9.19
N SER A 61 9.61 -26.25 -8.42
CA SER A 61 8.56 -25.40 -8.92
C SER A 61 8.85 -23.96 -8.50
N GLU A 62 8.77 -23.03 -9.44
CA GLU A 62 8.62 -21.64 -9.05
C GLU A 62 7.27 -21.51 -8.31
N GLU A 63 7.26 -20.80 -7.18
CA GLU A 63 6.00 -20.40 -6.56
C GLU A 63 5.33 -19.47 -7.57
N ILE A 64 4.28 -19.96 -8.23
CA ILE A 64 3.50 -19.19 -9.19
C ILE A 64 2.97 -17.99 -8.42
N LYS A 65 3.60 -16.82 -8.58
CA LYS A 65 2.97 -15.58 -8.15
C LYS A 65 1.64 -15.54 -8.88
N PRO A 66 0.53 -15.21 -8.20
CA PRO A 66 -0.58 -14.63 -8.94
C PRO A 66 0.03 -13.46 -9.72
N SER A 67 0.05 -13.55 -11.06
CA SER A 67 0.42 -12.43 -11.88
C SER A 67 -0.70 -11.43 -11.68
N PHE A 68 -0.58 -10.55 -10.69
CA PHE A 68 -1.47 -9.41 -10.55
C PHE A 68 -1.24 -8.57 -11.80
N GLN A 69 -2.09 -8.79 -12.81
CA GLN A 69 -2.16 -7.91 -13.97
C GLN A 69 -2.88 -6.67 -13.48
N VAL A 70 -2.11 -5.74 -12.93
CA VAL A 70 -2.65 -4.48 -12.44
C VAL A 70 -3.00 -3.61 -13.63
N ASP A 71 -4.27 -3.24 -13.80
CA ASP A 71 -4.66 -2.28 -14.84
C ASP A 71 -4.16 -0.87 -14.46
N PRO A 72 -3.15 -0.31 -15.16
CA PRO A 72 -2.59 0.99 -14.84
C PRO A 72 -3.60 2.14 -15.02
N LYS A 73 -4.62 1.96 -15.86
CA LYS A 73 -5.68 2.94 -16.07
C LYS A 73 -6.55 3.05 -14.82
N LEU A 74 -6.96 1.92 -14.25
CA LEU A 74 -7.77 1.87 -13.03
C LEU A 74 -7.00 2.45 -11.83
N ILE A 75 -5.70 2.15 -11.70
CA ILE A 75 -4.84 2.77 -10.69
C ILE A 75 -4.77 4.30 -10.84
N ASN A 76 -4.65 4.81 -12.08
CA ASN A 76 -4.63 6.25 -12.30
C ASN A 76 -5.98 6.92 -11.99
N MET A 77 -7.10 6.25 -12.26
CA MET A 77 -8.43 6.72 -11.90
C MET A 77 -8.62 6.75 -10.38
N ALA A 78 -8.23 5.68 -9.67
CA ALA A 78 -8.20 5.66 -8.21
C ALA A 78 -7.38 6.82 -7.63
N GLY A 79 -6.19 7.06 -8.19
CA GLY A 79 -5.33 8.18 -7.77
C GLY A 79 -5.95 9.56 -8.01
N LYS A 80 -6.77 9.74 -9.05
CA LYS A 80 -7.53 10.98 -9.28
C LYS A 80 -8.61 11.19 -8.22
N GLU A 81 -9.37 10.15 -7.89
CA GLU A 81 -10.41 10.25 -6.87
C GLU A 81 -9.82 10.45 -5.47
N LEU A 82 -8.71 9.79 -5.13
CA LEU A 82 -8.00 10.06 -3.86
C LEU A 82 -7.49 11.50 -3.75
N ARG A 83 -7.08 12.12 -4.86
CA ARG A 83 -6.75 13.55 -4.88
C ARG A 83 -7.98 14.41 -4.62
N ARG A 84 -9.13 14.09 -5.22
CA ARG A 84 -10.38 14.80 -4.94
C ARG A 84 -10.83 14.66 -3.49
N PHE A 85 -10.75 13.45 -2.92
CA PHE A 85 -10.97 13.23 -1.49
C PHE A 85 -10.11 14.19 -0.65
N ARG A 86 -8.79 14.16 -0.85
CA ARG A 86 -7.85 15.01 -0.14
C ARG A 86 -8.24 16.49 -0.26
N ASP A 87 -8.46 16.96 -1.48
CA ASP A 87 -8.70 18.38 -1.75
C ASP A 87 -10.02 18.84 -1.09
N PHE A 88 -11.11 18.07 -1.18
CA PHE A 88 -12.37 18.38 -0.51
C PHE A 88 -12.29 18.28 1.01
N TYR A 89 -11.63 17.24 1.53
CA TYR A 89 -11.48 17.03 2.97
C TYR A 89 -10.72 18.20 3.62
N TYR A 90 -9.58 18.60 3.04
CA TYR A 90 -8.78 19.70 3.58
C TYR A 90 -9.43 21.07 3.34
N ALA A 91 -10.10 21.28 2.20
CA ALA A 91 -10.89 22.50 2.00
C ALA A 91 -11.99 22.64 3.07
N GLY A 92 -12.72 21.55 3.34
CA GLY A 92 -13.71 21.51 4.41
C GLY A 92 -13.11 21.73 5.79
N PHE A 93 -11.94 21.13 6.07
CA PHE A 93 -11.21 21.32 7.33
C PHE A 93 -10.82 22.79 7.54
N VAL A 94 -10.21 23.42 6.55
CA VAL A 94 -9.81 24.84 6.64
C VAL A 94 -11.03 25.73 6.81
N LEU A 95 -12.11 25.48 6.05
CA LEU A 95 -13.34 26.25 6.16
C LEU A 95 -13.97 26.13 7.54
N SER A 96 -14.09 24.90 8.08
CA SER A 96 -14.67 24.69 9.40
C SER A 96 -13.83 25.31 10.51
N ASN A 97 -12.51 25.16 10.49
CA ASN A 97 -11.65 25.76 11.52
C ASN A 97 -11.68 27.30 11.45
N SER A 98 -11.73 27.86 10.25
CA SER A 98 -11.90 29.31 10.06
C SER A 98 -13.26 29.78 10.61
N GLY A 99 -14.32 29.00 10.38
CA GLY A 99 -15.65 29.25 10.93
C GLY A 99 -15.71 29.21 12.46
N ILE A 100 -15.05 28.22 13.08
CA ILE A 100 -14.91 28.14 14.54
C ILE A 100 -14.20 29.38 15.07
N LEU A 101 -13.07 29.76 14.45
CA LEU A 101 -12.29 30.93 14.87
C LEU A 101 -13.14 32.21 14.80
N LEU A 102 -13.87 32.41 13.70
CA LEU A 102 -14.75 33.57 13.53
C LEU A 102 -15.87 33.58 14.58
N THR A 103 -16.45 32.42 14.88
CA THR A 103 -17.53 32.27 15.86
C THR A 103 -17.07 32.58 17.28
N VAL A 104 -15.88 32.09 17.67
CA VAL A 104 -15.36 32.22 19.04
C VAL A 104 -14.79 33.61 19.30
N LEU A 105 -14.18 34.25 18.29
CA LEU A 105 -13.53 35.56 18.45
C LEU A 105 -14.46 36.74 18.21
N SER A 106 -15.59 36.55 17.53
CA SER A 106 -16.53 37.63 17.22
C SER A 106 -17.53 37.88 18.34
N LYS A 107 -17.89 39.14 18.52
CA LYS A 107 -19.06 39.57 19.31
C LYS A 107 -20.23 40.03 18.44
N ASP A 108 -20.01 40.13 17.13
CA ASP A 108 -20.98 40.62 16.17
C ASP A 108 -21.87 39.48 15.65
N PRO A 109 -23.21 39.50 15.89
CA PRO A 109 -24.11 38.40 15.56
C PRO A 109 -24.08 37.93 14.08
N PRO A 110 -24.01 38.82 13.06
CA PRO A 110 -23.87 38.39 11.67
C PRO A 110 -22.57 37.62 11.40
N LEU A 111 -21.44 38.03 12.01
CA LEU A 111 -20.18 37.31 11.87
C LEU A 111 -20.22 35.95 12.58
N ILE A 112 -20.89 35.86 13.74
CA ILE A 112 -21.12 34.59 14.44
C ILE A 112 -21.95 33.65 13.56
N ALA A 113 -23.05 34.15 12.97
CA ALA A 113 -23.87 33.37 12.06
C ALA A 113 -23.09 32.91 10.82
N GLY A 114 -22.28 33.80 10.23
CA GLY A 114 -21.37 33.45 9.14
C GLY A 114 -20.36 32.37 9.52
N GLY A 115 -19.77 32.47 10.70
CA GLY A 115 -18.85 31.48 11.25
C GLY A 115 -19.50 30.10 11.39
N LEU A 116 -20.70 30.02 11.97
CA LEU A 116 -21.46 28.78 12.08
C LEU A 116 -21.79 28.17 10.71
N MET A 117 -22.15 28.99 9.72
CA MET A 117 -22.39 28.53 8.35
C MET A 117 -21.13 27.96 7.69
N MET A 118 -19.96 28.56 7.95
CA MET A 118 -18.68 28.01 7.48
C MET A 118 -18.36 26.67 8.15
N VAL A 119 -18.66 26.51 9.46
CA VAL A 119 -18.50 25.23 10.17
C VAL A 119 -19.32 24.13 9.49
N LEU A 120 -20.61 24.40 9.27
CA LEU A 120 -21.53 23.47 8.61
C LEU A 120 -21.10 23.17 7.18
N GLY A 121 -20.76 24.20 6.40
CA GLY A 121 -20.29 24.04 5.03
C GLY A 121 -19.03 23.18 4.94
N GLY A 122 -18.06 23.39 5.84
CA GLY A 122 -16.85 22.59 5.87
C GLY A 122 -17.09 21.14 6.29
N ALA A 123 -18.01 20.89 7.24
CA ALA A 123 -18.41 19.55 7.64
C ALA A 123 -19.09 18.80 6.47
N VAL A 124 -19.96 19.47 5.72
CA VAL A 124 -20.59 18.91 4.51
C VAL A 124 -19.54 18.56 3.45
N MET A 125 -18.57 19.45 3.20
CA MET A 125 -17.47 19.16 2.27
C MET A 125 -16.64 17.95 2.69
N GLN A 126 -16.35 17.82 3.99
CA GLN A 126 -15.65 16.64 4.52
C GLN A 126 -16.48 15.36 4.34
N LEU A 127 -17.79 15.40 4.57
CA LEU A 127 -18.66 14.24 4.32
C LEU A 127 -18.68 13.85 2.84
N ILE A 128 -18.86 14.83 1.94
CA ILE A 128 -18.80 14.61 0.48
C ILE A 128 -17.45 14.00 0.09
N SER A 129 -16.36 14.40 0.72
CA SER A 129 -15.03 13.86 0.38
C SER A 129 -14.96 12.33 0.49
N HIS A 130 -15.66 11.72 1.47
CA HIS A 130 -15.63 10.28 1.70
C HIS A 130 -16.22 9.47 0.54
N TYR A 131 -17.13 10.07 -0.24
CA TYR A 131 -17.61 9.45 -1.48
C TYR A 131 -16.47 9.11 -2.44
N PHE A 132 -15.50 10.02 -2.60
CA PHE A 132 -14.36 9.81 -3.51
C PHE A 132 -13.42 8.70 -3.03
N VAL A 133 -13.33 8.46 -1.72
CA VAL A 133 -12.57 7.31 -1.18
C VAL A 133 -13.26 6.00 -1.53
N GLY A 134 -14.59 5.95 -1.45
CA GLY A 134 -15.38 4.79 -1.87
C GLY A 134 -15.13 4.45 -3.35
N VAL A 135 -15.28 5.43 -4.23
CA VAL A 135 -15.05 5.27 -5.67
C VAL A 135 -13.59 4.87 -5.97
N ALA A 136 -12.62 5.45 -5.28
CA ALA A 136 -11.22 5.03 -5.42
C ALA A 136 -11.00 3.57 -5.00
N GLY A 137 -11.68 3.12 -3.95
CA GLY A 137 -11.67 1.74 -3.49
C GLY A 137 -12.21 0.76 -4.53
N GLU A 138 -13.30 1.12 -5.21
CA GLU A 138 -13.87 0.32 -6.31
C GLU A 138 -12.87 0.15 -7.45
N TYR A 139 -12.23 1.25 -7.90
CA TYR A 139 -11.21 1.17 -8.94
C TYR A 139 -9.99 0.33 -8.52
N LEU A 140 -9.56 0.41 -7.26
CA LEU A 140 -8.45 -0.41 -6.77
C LEU A 140 -8.82 -1.90 -6.70
N GLN A 141 -10.04 -2.23 -6.30
CA GLN A 141 -10.52 -3.61 -6.28
C GLN A 141 -10.65 -4.19 -7.69
N GLU A 142 -11.09 -3.39 -8.65
CA GLU A 142 -11.16 -3.80 -10.05
C GLU A 142 -9.77 -3.92 -10.69
N ALA A 143 -8.82 -3.04 -10.31
CA ALA A 143 -7.48 -3.04 -10.88
C ALA A 143 -6.68 -4.31 -10.56
N VAL A 144 -7.07 -5.07 -9.54
CA VAL A 144 -6.33 -6.23 -9.04
C VAL A 144 -7.03 -7.56 -9.31
N LYS A 145 -8.11 -7.56 -10.11
CA LYS A 145 -8.79 -8.76 -10.62
C LYS A 145 -8.07 -9.28 -11.86
#